data_AF-A0A9P6YC95-F1
#
_entry.id   AF-A0A9P6YC95-F1
#
_cell.length_a   1.000
_cell.length_b   1.000
_cell.length_c   1.000
_cell.angle_alpha   90.00
_cell.angle_beta   90.00
_cell.angle_gamma   90.00
#
_symmetry.space_group_name_H-M   'P 1'
#
loop_
_entity.id
_entity.type
_entity.pdbx_description
1 polymer ?
#
loop_
_entity_poly.entity_id
_entity_poly.type
_entity_poly.pdbx_seq_one_letter_code
_entity_poly.pdbx_strand_id
1 'polypeptide(L)'
;MTNIGHFRAASKLLEGKRDIPVKLWVAPPTKMDATQLTEEGHYGVFGTAGARTEMPGCSLCMGNQAQVREGATVMSTSTRNFPNRLGKNTNVYLGSAELAAICSKLGRIPTKEEYMADVGVIAASGAEIYRYMNFDQIEEYQDVAKTVAA
;
A
#
# COMPACT_ATOMS: atom_id res chain seq x y z
N MET A 1 7.51 5.75 -5.49
CA MET A 1 7.82 5.42 -4.07
C MET A 1 7.36 4.02 -3.73
N THR A 2 6.18 3.62 -4.19
CA THR A 2 5.68 2.25 -4.04
C THR A 2 5.75 1.48 -5.36
N ASN A 3 5.74 0.16 -5.26
CA ASN A 3 5.69 -0.86 -6.30
C ASN A 3 4.83 -2.01 -5.74
N ILE A 4 4.49 -3.01 -6.55
CA ILE A 4 3.61 -4.11 -6.14
C ILE A 4 4.05 -4.83 -4.85
N GLY A 5 5.36 -5.01 -4.63
CA GLY A 5 5.88 -5.74 -3.48
C GLY A 5 5.55 -5.07 -2.15
N HIS A 6 5.50 -3.74 -2.12
CA HIS A 6 5.07 -3.00 -0.94
C HIS A 6 3.60 -3.26 -0.57
N PHE A 7 2.73 -3.48 -1.56
CA PHE A 7 1.33 -3.83 -1.31
C PHE A 7 1.20 -5.28 -0.85
N ARG A 8 1.95 -6.22 -1.43
CA ARG A 8 2.01 -7.60 -0.94
C ARG A 8 2.48 -7.67 0.51
N ALA A 9 3.54 -6.93 0.85
CA ALA A 9 4.06 -6.84 2.21
C ALA A 9 3.02 -6.28 3.19
N ALA A 10 2.36 -5.18 2.82
CA ALA A 10 1.30 -4.58 3.63
C ALA A 10 0.10 -5.53 3.81
N SER A 11 -0.31 -6.22 2.75
CA SER A 11 -1.37 -7.22 2.81
C SER A 11 -0.99 -8.37 3.74
N LYS A 12 0.25 -8.87 3.67
CA LYS A 12 0.70 -9.97 4.53
C LYS A 12 0.67 -9.59 6.02
N LEU A 13 1.07 -8.36 6.34
CA LEU A 13 1.00 -7.82 7.71
C LEU A 13 -0.43 -7.64 8.23
N LEU A 14 -1.40 -7.47 7.32
CA LEU A 14 -2.81 -7.24 7.63
C LEU A 14 -3.66 -8.52 7.53
N GLU A 15 -3.07 -9.67 7.20
CA GLU A 15 -3.78 -10.95 7.14
C GLU A 15 -4.51 -11.25 8.45
N GLY A 16 -5.77 -11.66 8.34
CA GLY A 16 -6.62 -11.99 9.48
C GLY A 16 -7.03 -10.81 10.37
N LYS A 17 -6.63 -9.57 10.03
CA LYS A 17 -7.11 -8.38 10.74
C LYS A 17 -8.44 -7.91 10.18
N ARG A 18 -9.31 -7.48 11.09
CA ARG A 18 -10.63 -6.91 10.81
C ARG A 18 -10.76 -5.59 11.55
N ASP A 19 -11.40 -4.62 10.91
CA ASP A 19 -11.77 -3.33 11.50
C ASP A 19 -10.61 -2.66 12.25
N ILE A 20 -9.50 -2.41 11.54
CA ILE A 20 -8.32 -1.76 12.12
C ILE A 20 -8.69 -0.38 12.71
N PRO A 21 -8.00 0.08 13.77
CA PRO A 21 -8.41 1.27 14.52
C PRO A 21 -8.23 2.60 13.77
N VAL A 22 -7.72 2.58 12.54
CA VAL A 22 -7.45 3.78 11.73
C VAL A 22 -8.12 3.72 10.37
N LYS A 23 -8.22 4.88 9.73
CA LYS A 23 -8.63 4.95 8.32
C LYS A 23 -7.42 4.69 7.41
N LEU A 24 -7.30 3.47 6.91
CA LEU A 24 -6.27 3.09 5.94
C LEU A 24 -6.72 3.40 4.50
N TRP A 25 -5.82 4.02 3.74
CA TRP A 25 -6.00 4.30 2.31
C TRP A 25 -4.96 3.54 1.51
N VAL A 26 -5.41 2.78 0.51
CA VAL A 26 -4.55 1.98 -0.36
C VAL A 26 -4.77 2.43 -1.79
N ALA A 27 -3.71 2.93 -2.45
CA ALA A 27 -3.78 3.41 -3.82
C ALA A 27 -2.61 2.82 -4.64
N PRO A 28 -2.85 1.77 -5.44
CA PRO A 28 -1.84 1.23 -6.35
C PRO A 28 -1.37 2.28 -7.37
N PRO A 29 -0.10 2.24 -7.81
CA PRO A 29 0.42 3.25 -8.72
C PRO A 29 -0.09 3.08 -10.16
N THR A 30 -0.39 1.86 -10.59
CA THR A 30 -0.89 1.58 -11.95
C THR A 30 -2.10 0.63 -11.94
N LYS A 31 -2.82 0.57 -13.07
CA LYS A 31 -3.90 -0.41 -13.27
C LYS A 31 -3.38 -1.84 -13.25
N MET A 32 -2.19 -2.06 -13.80
CA MET A 32 -1.56 -3.39 -13.85
C MET A 32 -1.28 -3.91 -12.43
N ASP A 33 -0.74 -3.06 -11.55
CA ASP A 33 -0.56 -3.40 -10.13
C ASP A 33 -1.90 -3.74 -9.46
N ALA A 34 -2.94 -2.93 -9.70
CA ALA A 34 -4.26 -3.17 -9.13
C ALA A 34 -4.87 -4.50 -9.60
N THR A 35 -4.75 -4.83 -10.89
CA THR A 35 -5.22 -6.11 -11.45
C THR A 35 -4.48 -7.27 -10.81
N GLN A 36 -3.14 -7.26 -10.82
CA GLN A 36 -2.33 -8.33 -10.24
C GLN A 36 -2.60 -8.54 -8.75
N LEU A 37 -2.72 -7.46 -7.98
CA LEU A 37 -3.07 -7.53 -6.55
C LEU A 37 -4.49 -8.06 -6.30
N THR A 38 -5.40 -7.89 -7.27
CA THR A 38 -6.75 -8.44 -7.20
C THR A 38 -6.74 -9.93 -7.49
N GLU A 39 -6.02 -10.36 -8.52
CA GLU A 39 -5.85 -11.77 -8.89
C GLU A 39 -5.18 -12.59 -7.78
N GLU A 40 -4.19 -12.01 -7.11
CA GLU A 40 -3.50 -12.62 -5.96
C GLU A 40 -4.33 -12.58 -4.66
N GLY A 41 -5.49 -11.94 -4.66
CA GLY A 41 -6.40 -11.88 -3.51
C GLY A 41 -6.05 -10.84 -2.44
N HIS A 42 -5.02 -10.01 -2.65
CA HIS A 42 -4.61 -8.97 -1.69
C HIS A 42 -5.69 -7.91 -1.45
N TYR A 43 -6.52 -7.62 -2.46
CA TYR A 43 -7.68 -6.74 -2.30
C TYR A 43 -8.70 -7.25 -1.28
N GLY A 44 -8.88 -8.57 -1.18
CA GLY A 44 -9.75 -9.18 -0.17
C GLY A 44 -9.24 -8.97 1.25
N VAL A 45 -7.91 -9.02 1.44
CA VAL A 45 -7.27 -8.73 2.74
C VAL A 45 -7.45 -7.27 3.13
N PHE A 46 -7.21 -6.35 2.19
CA PHE A 46 -7.43 -4.92 2.44
C PHE A 46 -8.90 -4.60 2.76
N GLY A 47 -9.85 -5.20 2.04
CA GLY A 47 -11.28 -5.06 2.32
C GLY A 47 -11.65 -5.59 3.71
N THR A 48 -11.15 -6.76 4.07
CA THR A 48 -11.39 -7.37 5.40
C THR A 48 -10.83 -6.53 6.53
N ALA A 49 -9.66 -5.91 6.31
CA ALA A 49 -9.04 -4.99 7.28
C ALA A 49 -9.80 -3.65 7.43
N GLY A 50 -10.77 -3.35 6.55
CA GLY A 50 -11.51 -2.08 6.55
C GLY A 50 -10.80 -0.96 5.78
N ALA A 51 -9.85 -1.30 4.91
CA ALA A 51 -9.10 -0.32 4.12
C ALA A 51 -9.95 0.26 2.98
N ARG A 52 -9.75 1.54 2.68
CA ARG A 52 -10.31 2.20 1.51
C ARG A 52 -9.34 2.08 0.34
N THR A 53 -9.72 1.28 -0.66
CA THR A 53 -8.96 1.14 -1.91
C THR A 53 -9.37 2.22 -2.91
N GLU A 54 -8.42 3.05 -3.33
CA GLU A 54 -8.62 4.09 -4.33
C GLU A 54 -8.28 3.58 -5.74
N MET A 55 -8.80 4.27 -6.76
CA MET A 55 -8.38 3.99 -8.13
C MET A 55 -6.88 4.30 -8.31
N PRO A 56 -6.19 3.60 -9.23
CA PRO A 56 -4.77 3.83 -9.45
C PRO A 56 -4.44 5.28 -9.82
N GLY A 57 -3.47 5.88 -9.12
CA GLY A 57 -3.06 7.26 -9.32
C GLY A 57 -2.48 7.93 -8.08
N CYS A 58 -2.33 9.26 -8.13
CA CYS A 58 -1.69 10.03 -7.05
C CYS A 58 -2.49 10.05 -5.74
N SER A 59 -3.82 9.88 -5.79
CA SER A 59 -4.71 9.87 -4.62
C SER A 59 -4.39 11.03 -3.65
N LEU A 60 -4.18 10.75 -2.37
CA LEU A 60 -3.89 11.71 -1.30
C LEU A 60 -2.53 12.41 -1.43
N CYS A 61 -1.59 11.89 -2.24
CA CYS A 61 -0.21 12.42 -2.31
C CYS A 61 -0.16 13.90 -2.74
N MET A 62 -1.12 14.32 -3.57
CA MET A 62 -1.21 15.70 -4.02
C MET A 62 -2.10 16.59 -3.15
N GLY A 63 -3.11 16.00 -2.49
CA GLY A 63 -4.10 16.72 -1.68
C GLY A 63 -5.02 17.66 -2.45
N ASN A 64 -5.13 17.51 -3.78
CA ASN A 64 -5.95 18.35 -4.66
C ASN A 64 -7.38 17.80 -4.88
N GLN A 65 -7.65 16.57 -4.46
CA GLN A 65 -8.94 15.90 -4.59
C GLN A 65 -9.38 15.39 -3.22
N ALA A 66 -9.13 14.11 -2.94
CA ALA A 66 -9.31 13.55 -1.61
C ALA A 66 -8.31 14.19 -0.63
N GLN A 67 -8.80 14.47 0.58
CA GLN A 67 -8.00 14.97 1.69
C GLN A 67 -8.32 14.14 2.94
N VAL A 68 -7.33 14.05 3.83
CA VAL A 68 -7.55 13.47 5.15
C VAL A 68 -8.37 14.43 6.02
N ARG A 69 -8.91 13.92 7.14
CA ARG A 69 -9.64 14.74 8.12
C ARG A 69 -8.74 15.88 8.63
N GLU A 70 -9.32 17.06 8.81
CA GLU A 70 -8.62 18.19 9.43
C GLU A 70 -8.04 17.81 10.79
N GLY A 71 -6.80 18.22 11.06
CA GLY A 71 -6.13 17.91 12.33
C GLY A 71 -5.59 16.47 12.46
N ALA A 72 -5.76 15.62 11.45
CA ALA A 72 -5.34 14.23 11.52
C ALA A 72 -3.81 14.06 11.58
N THR A 73 -3.37 13.07 12.34
CA THR A 73 -2.00 12.54 12.29
C THR A 73 -1.96 11.40 11.28
N VAL A 74 -1.04 11.46 10.32
CA VAL A 74 -0.98 10.52 9.19
C VAL A 74 0.41 9.92 9.06
N MET A 75 0.48 8.60 8.91
CA MET A 75 1.66 7.90 8.43
C MET A 75 1.52 7.65 6.93
N SER A 76 2.43 8.21 6.12
CA SER A 76 2.33 8.22 4.66
C SER A 76 3.58 7.68 3.98
N THR A 77 3.39 6.95 2.88
CA THR A 77 4.44 6.49 1.95
C THR A 77 4.64 7.46 0.78
N SER A 78 3.98 8.63 0.81
CA SER A 78 4.13 9.70 -0.18
C SER A 78 5.51 10.35 -0.12
N THR A 79 5.76 11.30 -1.03
CA THR A 79 7.06 11.98 -1.13
C THR A 79 7.20 13.23 -0.25
N ARG A 80 6.11 13.82 0.25
CA ARG A 80 6.11 15.16 0.88
C ARG A 80 5.16 15.23 2.06
N ASN A 81 5.58 15.93 3.12
CA ASN A 81 4.79 16.16 4.34
C ASN A 81 4.69 17.64 4.74
N PHE A 82 4.78 18.57 3.77
CA PHE A 82 4.64 20.00 4.04
C PHE A 82 3.28 20.35 4.68
N PRO A 83 3.19 21.44 5.45
CA PRO A 83 1.93 21.88 6.05
C PRO A 83 0.81 21.98 5.02
N ASN A 84 -0.38 21.50 5.39
CA ASN A 84 -1.59 21.46 4.55
C ASN A 84 -1.49 20.61 3.27
N ARG A 85 -0.48 19.72 3.14
CA ARG A 85 -0.31 18.93 1.90
C ARG A 85 -1.33 17.80 1.74
N LEU A 86 -1.56 16.99 2.77
CA LEU A 86 -2.51 15.86 2.70
C LEU A 86 -3.92 16.26 3.17
N GLY A 87 -4.03 17.37 3.89
CA GLY A 87 -5.26 17.91 4.43
C GLY A 87 -4.95 19.10 5.34
N LYS A 88 -5.98 19.83 5.75
CA LYS A 88 -5.82 21.04 6.58
C LYS A 88 -5.35 20.70 8.00
N ASN A 89 -4.37 21.46 8.52
CA ASN A 89 -3.85 21.32 9.88
C ASN A 89 -3.37 19.88 10.22
N THR A 90 -2.91 19.11 9.24
CA THR A 90 -2.49 17.71 9.45
C THR A 90 -1.04 17.58 9.85
N ASN A 91 -0.74 16.60 10.68
CA ASN A 91 0.64 16.20 11.03
C ASN A 91 1.01 14.93 10.28
N VAL A 92 1.99 15.01 9.37
CA VAL A 92 2.30 13.91 8.45
C VAL A 92 3.72 13.40 8.68
N TYR A 93 3.82 12.10 8.94
CA TYR A 93 5.07 11.36 9.05
C TYR A 93 5.29 10.56 7.77
N LEU A 94 6.52 10.56 7.27
CA LEU A 94 6.93 9.76 6.11
C LEU A 94 7.63 8.49 6.57
N GLY A 95 7.33 7.37 5.92
CA GLY A 95 8.07 6.13 6.12
C GLY A 95 7.66 5.02 5.16
N SER A 96 8.12 3.80 5.45
CA SER A 96 7.93 2.66 4.55
C SER A 96 6.51 2.10 4.58
N ALA A 97 6.17 1.28 3.58
CA ALA A 97 4.86 0.64 3.48
C ALA A 97 4.65 -0.39 4.60
N GLU A 98 5.69 -1.12 4.97
CA GLU A 98 5.70 -2.08 6.06
C GLU A 98 5.41 -1.38 7.40
N LEU A 99 6.10 -0.27 7.66
CA LEU A 99 5.87 0.54 8.86
C LEU A 99 4.46 1.13 8.87
N ALA A 100 3.98 1.66 7.73
CA ALA A 100 2.62 2.19 7.62
C ALA A 100 1.54 1.12 7.88
N ALA A 101 1.75 -0.12 7.39
CA ALA A 101 0.85 -1.24 7.66
C ALA A 101 0.83 -1.61 9.15
N ILE A 102 1.99 -1.67 9.81
CA ILE A 102 2.09 -1.91 11.27
C ILE A 102 1.40 -0.78 12.05
N CYS A 103 1.66 0.48 11.69
CA CYS A 103 0.99 1.64 12.28
C CYS A 103 -0.53 1.55 12.13
N SER A 104 -1.02 1.07 10.98
CA SER A 104 -2.46 0.97 10.73
C SER A 104 -3.14 -0.08 11.62
N LYS A 105 -2.46 -1.19 11.88
CA LYS A 105 -2.90 -2.25 12.78
C LYS A 105 -2.91 -1.80 14.25
N LEU A 106 -1.89 -1.04 14.67
CA LEU A 106 -1.71 -0.62 16.06
C LEU A 106 -2.43 0.68 16.42
N GLY A 107 -2.73 1.54 15.45
CA GLY A 107 -3.27 2.89 15.68
C GLY A 107 -2.25 3.92 16.18
N ARG A 108 -0.97 3.56 16.23
CA ARG A 108 0.14 4.43 16.65
C ARG A 108 1.45 4.00 15.98
N ILE A 109 2.47 4.85 16.07
CA ILE A 109 3.83 4.48 15.68
C ILE A 109 4.35 3.39 16.66
N PRO A 110 4.83 2.24 16.18
CA PRO A 110 5.34 1.15 17.01
C PRO A 110 6.67 1.49 17.68
N THR A 111 7.04 0.74 18.72
CA THR A 111 8.43 0.69 19.17
C THR A 111 9.30 -0.13 18.19
N LYS A 112 10.61 -0.09 18.37
CA LYS A 112 11.54 -0.90 17.55
C LYS A 112 11.26 -2.39 17.71
N GLU A 113 11.01 -2.84 18.94
CA GLU A 113 10.78 -4.24 19.27
C GLU A 113 9.49 -4.75 18.60
N GLU A 114 8.41 -3.97 18.70
CA GLU A 114 7.13 -4.27 18.04
C GLU A 114 7.30 -4.35 16.51
N TYR A 115 8.03 -3.39 15.93
CA TYR A 115 8.32 -3.38 14.50
C TYR A 115 9.10 -4.63 14.06
N MET A 116 10.19 -4.97 14.75
CA MET A 116 11.04 -6.11 14.38
C MET A 116 10.30 -7.44 14.52
N ALA A 117 9.39 -7.57 15.49
CA ALA A 117 8.55 -8.75 15.64
C ALA A 117 7.60 -8.95 14.44
N ASP A 118 6.96 -7.88 13.97
CA ASP A 118 6.03 -7.94 12.84
C ASP A 118 6.74 -8.15 11.49
N VAL A 119 7.87 -7.48 11.26
CA VAL A 119 8.62 -7.62 10.01
C VAL A 119 9.24 -9.01 9.84
N GLY A 120 9.45 -9.75 10.93
CA GLY A 120 9.87 -11.15 10.87
C GLY A 120 8.95 -12.04 10.01
N VAL A 121 7.65 -11.74 9.97
CA VAL A 121 6.67 -12.46 9.14
C VAL A 121 6.94 -12.24 7.64
N ILE A 122 7.37 -11.04 7.25
CA ILE A 122 7.69 -10.71 5.86
C ILE A 122 9.00 -11.40 5.45
N ALA A 123 9.99 -11.44 6.34
CA ALA A 123 11.31 -12.01 6.06
C ALA A 123 11.23 -13.49 5.62
N ALA A 124 10.27 -14.24 6.16
CA ALA A 124 10.05 -15.65 5.79
C ALA A 124 9.56 -15.86 4.34
N SER A 125 8.86 -14.87 3.76
CA SER A 125 8.26 -14.95 2.42
C SER A 125 8.77 -13.85 1.48
N GLY A 126 9.93 -13.26 1.78
CA GLY A 126 10.43 -12.07 1.08
C GLY A 126 10.60 -12.27 -0.43
N ALA A 127 11.03 -13.46 -0.88
CA ALA A 127 11.23 -13.76 -2.30
C ALA A 127 9.93 -13.72 -3.11
N GLU A 128 8.82 -14.13 -2.51
CA GLU A 128 7.49 -14.10 -3.15
C GLU A 128 6.88 -12.69 -3.06
N ILE A 129 6.97 -12.08 -1.88
CA ILE A 129 6.43 -10.74 -1.60
C ILE A 129 7.04 -9.70 -2.54
N TYR A 130 8.37 -9.68 -2.65
CA TYR A 130 9.10 -8.64 -3.40
C TYR A 130 9.36 -8.99 -4.88
N ARG A 131 8.57 -9.90 -5.46
CA ARG A 131 8.60 -10.18 -6.90
C ARG A 131 8.04 -9.00 -7.70
N TYR A 132 8.86 -8.40 -8.56
CA TYR A 132 8.41 -7.33 -9.45
C TYR A 132 7.50 -7.86 -10.58
N MET A 133 6.81 -6.94 -11.23
CA MET A 133 6.01 -7.25 -12.41
C MET A 133 6.88 -7.23 -13.67
N ASN A 134 7.06 -8.41 -14.27
CA ASN A 134 7.77 -8.58 -15.53
C ASN A 134 6.72 -8.93 -16.60
N PHE A 135 6.33 -7.97 -17.45
CA PHE A 135 5.28 -8.17 -18.45
C PHE A 135 5.63 -9.23 -19.49
N ASP A 136 6.91 -9.45 -19.74
CA ASP A 136 7.43 -10.53 -20.57
C ASP A 136 7.28 -11.91 -19.94
N GLN A 137 6.84 -12.02 -18.68
CA GLN A 137 6.61 -13.29 -17.98
C GLN A 137 5.12 -13.54 -17.70
N ILE A 138 4.24 -12.68 -18.19
CA ILE A 138 2.79 -12.78 -17.99
C ILE A 138 2.13 -13.08 -19.33
N GLU A 139 1.45 -14.23 -19.41
CA GLU A 139 0.87 -14.79 -20.65
C GLU A 139 -0.06 -13.81 -21.36
N GLU A 140 -0.98 -13.16 -20.63
CA GLU A 140 -1.92 -12.18 -21.20
C GLU A 140 -1.22 -11.03 -21.93
N TYR A 141 -0.14 -10.48 -21.35
CA TYR A 141 0.60 -9.39 -21.98
C TYR A 141 1.46 -9.88 -23.15
N GLN A 142 2.06 -11.07 -23.03
CA GLN A 142 2.79 -11.68 -24.14
C GLN A 142 1.89 -11.93 -25.35
N ASP A 143 0.67 -12.42 -25.13
CA ASP A 143 -0.24 -12.77 -26.22
C ASP A 143 -0.68 -11.54 -27.00
N VAL A 144 -0.97 -10.44 -26.32
CA VAL A 144 -1.21 -9.15 -27.00
C VAL A 144 0.05 -8.68 -27.74
N ALA A 145 1.23 -8.75 -27.11
CA ALA A 145 2.48 -8.30 -27.73
C ALA A 145 2.81 -9.08 -29.01
N LYS A 146 2.55 -10.40 -29.06
CA LYS A 146 2.76 -11.24 -30.26
C LYS A 146 1.90 -10.84 -31.45
N THR A 147 0.78 -10.15 -31.24
CA THR A 147 -0.08 -9.68 -32.34
C THR A 147 0.45 -8.44 -33.07
N VAL A 148 1.43 -7.75 -32.48
CA VAL A 148 2.03 -6.53 -33.04
C VAL A 148 3.28 -6.91 -33.83
N ALA A 149 3.25 -6.69 -35.15
CA ALA A 149 4.43 -6.87 -35.99
C ALA A 149 5.50 -5.80 -35.67
N ALA A 150 6.77 -6.22 -35.68
CA ALA A 150 7.93 -5.36 -35.43
C ALA A 150 8.23 -4.38 -36.57
#